data_AF-A0A1B0CQF1-F1
#
_entry.id   AF-A0A1B0CQF1-F1
#
_cell.length_a   1.000
_cell.length_b   1.000
_cell.length_c   1.000
_cell.angle_alpha   90.00
_cell.angle_beta   90.00
_cell.angle_gamma   90.00
#
_symmetry.space_group_name_H-M   'P 1'
#
loop_
_entity.id
_entity.type
_entity.pdbx_description
1 polymer ?
#
loop_
_entity_poly.entity_id
_entity_poly.type
_entity_poly.pdbx_seq_one_letter_code
_entity_poly.pdbx_strand_id
1 'polypeptide(L)'
;MKYSVVIFLLVILAKNSLAYSETVTLGQRQPGEQLLGFVTNSTQYSPQPGHHEITLTLGAPAGSFVTFVHINIYPDFDIVSFPVHIPYNANIVIQNYATTHLSANAYYYGFAAESPEALAKRDSIEEKTYS
;
A
#
# COMPACT_ATOMS: atom_id res chain seq x y z
N MET A 1 34.94 22.36 -22.35
CA MET A 1 33.64 22.98 -21.96
C MET A 1 32.42 22.43 -22.69
N LYS A 2 32.50 21.92 -23.94
CA LYS A 2 31.31 21.47 -24.71
C LYS A 2 30.56 20.25 -24.13
N TYR A 3 31.26 19.34 -23.46
CA TYR A 3 30.63 18.17 -22.83
C TYR A 3 29.97 18.45 -21.48
N SER A 4 30.31 19.57 -20.83
CA SER A 4 29.80 19.88 -19.49
C SER A 4 28.30 20.13 -19.47
N VAL A 5 27.77 20.77 -20.53
CA VAL A 5 26.32 21.06 -20.67
C VAL A 5 25.54 19.78 -20.98
N VAL A 6 26.09 18.90 -21.81
CA VAL A 6 25.47 17.61 -22.16
C VAL A 6 25.45 16.69 -20.94
N ILE A 7 26.51 16.67 -20.14
CA ILE A 7 26.56 15.92 -18.87
C ILE A 7 25.55 16.49 -17.87
N PHE A 8 25.43 17.82 -17.75
CA PHE A 8 24.45 18.44 -16.85
C PHE A 8 23.01 18.11 -17.27
N LEU A 9 22.71 18.16 -18.57
CA LEU A 9 21.41 17.77 -19.13
C LEU A 9 21.12 16.28 -18.94
N LEU A 10 22.11 15.40 -19.12
CA LEU A 10 21.97 13.96 -18.86
C LEU A 10 21.75 13.65 -17.38
N VAL A 11 22.38 14.38 -16.46
CA VAL A 11 22.16 14.22 -15.01
C VAL A 11 20.77 14.72 -14.61
N ILE A 12 20.30 15.83 -15.19
CA ILE A 12 18.92 16.32 -14.97
C ILE A 12 17.91 15.34 -15.57
N LEU A 13 18.12 14.83 -16.80
CA LEU A 13 17.26 13.82 -17.40
C LEU A 13 17.28 12.52 -16.58
N ALA A 14 18.44 12.05 -16.12
CA ALA A 14 18.57 10.84 -15.31
C ALA A 14 17.89 10.97 -13.93
N LYS A 15 17.88 12.16 -13.32
CA LYS A 15 17.10 12.45 -12.12
C LYS A 15 15.58 12.41 -12.35
N ASN A 16 15.13 12.75 -13.56
CA ASN A 16 13.71 12.72 -13.93
C ASN A 16 13.26 11.39 -14.57
N SER A 17 14.20 10.56 -15.06
CA SER A 17 13.89 9.35 -15.84
C SER A 17 14.08 8.04 -15.09
N LEU A 18 14.61 8.07 -13.87
CA LEU A 18 14.70 6.90 -13.00
C LEU A 18 13.62 6.99 -11.92
N ALA A 19 12.44 6.46 -12.24
CA ALA A 19 11.47 5.85 -11.32
C ALA A 19 11.72 6.14 -9.84
N TYR A 20 11.48 7.38 -9.41
CA TYR A 20 11.49 7.71 -7.99
C TYR A 20 10.23 7.06 -7.43
N SER A 21 10.41 5.97 -6.69
CA SER A 21 9.32 5.32 -5.99
C SER A 21 9.37 5.75 -4.54
N GLU A 22 8.27 6.27 -4.03
CA GLU A 22 8.14 6.48 -2.60
C GLU A 22 7.41 5.32 -1.94
N THR A 23 7.81 5.06 -0.71
CA THR A 23 7.23 4.01 0.12
C THR A 23 6.50 4.65 1.28
N VAL A 24 5.22 4.33 1.42
CA VAL A 24 4.42 4.68 2.60
C VAL A 24 4.18 3.43 3.42
N THR A 25 4.51 3.50 4.71
CA THR A 25 4.26 2.42 5.66
C THR A 25 3.29 2.92 6.72
N LEU A 26 2.21 2.16 6.94
CA LEU A 26 1.21 2.44 7.96
C LEU A 26 1.25 1.33 9.02
N GLY A 27 1.40 1.72 10.28
CA GLY A 27 1.48 0.79 11.40
C GLY A 27 2.86 0.13 11.56
N GLN A 28 2.91 -0.97 12.31
CA GLN A 28 4.13 -1.70 12.66
C GLN A 28 3.84 -3.21 12.63
N ARG A 29 4.81 -4.00 12.16
CA ARG A 29 4.71 -5.47 12.14
C ARG A 29 4.71 -6.03 13.55
N GLN A 30 3.83 -6.98 13.80
CA GLN A 30 3.72 -7.72 15.06
C GLN A 30 4.00 -9.21 14.86
N PRO A 31 4.59 -9.90 15.84
CA PRO A 31 4.74 -11.36 15.80
C PRO A 31 3.37 -12.06 15.65
N GLY A 32 3.31 -13.09 14.81
CA GLY A 32 2.09 -13.87 14.56
C GLY A 32 1.18 -13.31 13.46
N GLU A 33 1.48 -12.13 12.91
CA GLU A 33 0.76 -11.59 11.77
C GLU A 33 0.99 -12.41 10.50
N GLN A 34 -0.04 -12.50 9.68
CA GLN A 34 -0.01 -13.11 8.36
C GLN A 34 -0.34 -12.10 7.26
N LEU A 35 0.07 -12.42 6.04
CA LEU A 35 -0.27 -11.61 4.88
C LEU A 35 -1.78 -11.73 4.66
N LEU A 36 -2.49 -10.59 4.71
CA LEU A 36 -3.93 -10.54 4.49
C LEU A 36 -4.29 -10.28 3.04
N GLY A 37 -3.40 -9.62 2.28
CA GLY A 37 -3.58 -9.48 0.85
C GLY A 37 -2.59 -8.54 0.18
N PHE A 38 -2.81 -8.38 -1.12
CA PHE A 38 -2.09 -7.49 -2.01
C PHE A 38 -3.10 -6.75 -2.89
N VAL A 39 -2.85 -5.47 -3.15
CA VAL A 39 -3.65 -4.64 -4.06
C VAL A 39 -2.74 -3.83 -4.95
N THR A 40 -3.13 -3.61 -6.19
CA THR A 40 -2.43 -2.74 -7.13
C THR A 40 -3.44 -1.93 -7.90
N ASN A 41 -3.09 -0.68 -8.21
CA ASN A 41 -3.89 0.17 -9.07
C ASN A 41 -2.97 1.10 -9.87
N SER A 42 -3.44 1.56 -11.02
CA SER A 42 -2.70 2.48 -11.88
C SER A 42 -3.63 3.28 -12.77
N THR A 43 -3.31 4.54 -13.01
CA THR A 43 -3.94 5.32 -14.06
C THR A 43 -3.41 4.93 -15.44
N GLN A 44 -4.18 5.27 -16.47
CA GLN A 44 -3.69 5.19 -17.84
C GLN A 44 -2.66 6.29 -18.10
N TYR A 45 -1.70 6.01 -18.97
CA TYR A 45 -0.71 6.99 -19.40
C TYR A 45 -1.36 8.17 -20.13
N SER A 46 -0.98 9.40 -19.76
CA SER A 46 -1.29 10.63 -20.47
C SER A 46 -0.03 11.20 -21.14
N PRO A 47 -0.07 11.60 -22.42
CA PRO A 47 1.09 12.17 -23.10
C PRO A 47 1.57 13.50 -22.51
N GLN A 48 0.69 14.22 -21.83
CA GLN A 48 0.99 15.45 -21.10
C GLN A 48 0.91 15.19 -19.59
N PRO A 49 1.85 15.73 -18.78
CA PRO A 49 1.73 15.69 -17.34
C PRO A 49 0.44 16.38 -16.87
N GLY A 50 -0.22 15.80 -15.87
CA GLY A 50 -1.44 16.33 -15.27
C GLY A 50 -1.76 15.66 -13.94
N HIS A 51 -3.02 15.85 -13.50
CA HIS A 51 -3.52 15.24 -12.27
C HIS A 51 -3.91 13.78 -12.50
N HIS A 52 -3.35 12.90 -11.66
CA HIS A 52 -3.65 11.49 -11.58
C HIS A 52 -4.02 11.13 -10.14
N GLU A 53 -5.10 10.37 -10.00
CA GLU A 53 -5.57 9.86 -8.72
C GLU A 53 -5.81 8.35 -8.83
N ILE A 54 -5.36 7.61 -7.81
CA ILE A 54 -5.69 6.20 -7.65
C ILE A 54 -6.24 5.95 -6.24
N THR A 55 -7.12 4.96 -6.15
CA THR A 55 -7.59 4.43 -4.86
C THR A 55 -7.15 2.98 -4.74
N LEU A 56 -6.43 2.66 -3.67
CA LEU A 56 -6.15 1.28 -3.25
C LEU A 56 -7.21 0.87 -2.23
N THR A 57 -8.07 -0.07 -2.60
CA THR A 57 -9.06 -0.66 -1.67
C THR A 57 -8.47 -1.93 -1.09
N LEU A 58 -8.22 -1.92 0.21
CA LEU A 58 -7.84 -3.12 0.96
C LEU A 58 -9.06 -4.05 1.03
N GLY A 59 -8.83 -5.36 0.97
CA GLY A 59 -9.88 -6.37 0.90
C GLY A 59 -9.57 -7.55 1.80
N ALA A 60 -9.26 -7.28 3.08
CA ALA A 60 -9.05 -8.35 4.04
C ALA A 60 -10.38 -9.07 4.35
N PRO A 61 -10.34 -10.37 4.72
CA PRO A 61 -11.54 -11.07 5.17
C PRO A 61 -12.25 -10.32 6.30
N ALA A 62 -13.58 -10.33 6.30
CA ALA A 62 -14.37 -9.68 7.35
C ALA A 62 -13.96 -10.21 8.74
N GLY A 63 -13.80 -9.30 9.70
CA GLY A 63 -13.30 -9.61 11.05
C GLY A 63 -11.78 -9.70 11.17
N SER A 64 -11.03 -9.56 10.07
CA SER A 64 -9.57 -9.43 10.15
C SER A 64 -9.18 -8.06 10.71
N PHE A 65 -8.08 -8.05 11.45
CA PHE A 65 -7.49 -6.85 12.01
C PHE A 65 -6.20 -6.53 11.26
N VAL A 66 -6.22 -5.47 10.44
CA VAL A 66 -5.05 -5.00 9.68
C VAL A 66 -4.20 -4.12 10.59
N THR A 67 -2.93 -4.46 10.73
CA THR A 67 -1.99 -3.81 11.65
C THR A 67 -0.82 -3.15 10.93
N PHE A 68 -0.53 -3.61 9.72
CA PHE A 68 0.56 -3.10 8.91
C PHE A 68 0.18 -3.05 7.44
N VAL A 69 0.45 -1.93 6.78
CA VAL A 69 0.31 -1.75 5.34
C VAL A 69 1.59 -1.14 4.80
N HIS A 70 2.12 -1.72 3.73
CA HIS A 70 3.23 -1.17 3.00
C HIS A 70 2.80 -0.88 1.57
N ILE A 71 3.11 0.31 1.09
CA ILE A 71 2.64 0.84 -0.18
C ILE A 71 3.86 1.33 -0.95
N ASN A 72 4.03 0.85 -2.18
CA ASN A 72 4.99 1.40 -3.12
C ASN A 72 4.25 2.21 -4.18
N ILE A 73 4.69 3.44 -4.40
CA ILE A 73 4.04 4.40 -5.28
C ILE A 73 5.02 4.81 -6.37
N TYR A 74 4.56 4.85 -7.63
CA TYR A 74 5.35 5.12 -8.82
C TYR A 74 4.63 6.12 -9.75
N PRO A 75 5.25 7.27 -10.09
CA PRO A 75 6.44 7.84 -9.45
C PRO A 75 6.08 8.32 -8.02
N ASP A 76 6.81 9.29 -7.49
CA ASP A 76 6.49 9.98 -6.22
C ASP A 76 5.03 10.49 -6.16
N PHE A 77 4.53 10.86 -4.99
CA PHE A 77 3.18 11.39 -4.78
C PHE A 77 3.19 12.80 -4.20
N ASP A 78 2.11 13.54 -4.41
CA ASP A 78 1.89 14.82 -3.74
C ASP A 78 1.04 14.64 -2.48
N ILE A 79 0.04 13.76 -2.53
CA ILE A 79 -0.89 13.52 -1.43
C ILE A 79 -1.16 12.03 -1.29
N VAL A 80 -1.09 11.53 -0.05
CA VAL A 80 -1.56 10.21 0.36
C VAL A 80 -2.52 10.38 1.53
N SER A 81 -3.75 9.91 1.36
CA SER A 81 -4.82 9.96 2.37
C SER A 81 -5.26 8.56 2.77
N PHE A 82 -5.36 8.31 4.07
CA PHE A 82 -5.79 7.03 4.65
C PHE A 82 -6.57 7.26 5.93
N PRO A 83 -7.44 6.32 6.33
CA PRO A 83 -8.15 6.42 7.60
C PRO A 83 -7.18 6.23 8.78
N VAL A 84 -7.45 6.91 9.91
CA VAL A 84 -6.63 6.82 11.13
C VAL A 84 -6.54 5.38 11.66
N HIS A 85 -7.63 4.63 11.54
CA HIS A 85 -7.68 3.20 11.79
C HIS A 85 -7.92 2.50 10.46
N ILE A 86 -7.18 1.44 10.16
CA ILE A 86 -7.26 0.74 8.88
C ILE A 86 -8.24 -0.43 9.02
N PRO A 87 -9.52 -0.28 8.63
CA PRO A 87 -10.45 -1.40 8.64
C PRO A 87 -10.07 -2.44 7.58
N TYR A 88 -10.71 -3.60 7.63
CA TYR A 88 -10.53 -4.68 6.67
C TYR A 88 -10.82 -4.26 5.21
N ASN A 89 -11.60 -3.20 4.99
CA ASN A 89 -11.98 -2.64 3.68
C ASN A 89 -11.50 -1.19 3.45
N ALA A 90 -10.38 -0.79 4.05
CA ALA A 90 -9.91 0.59 4.00
C ALA A 90 -9.61 1.05 2.56
N ASN A 91 -9.87 2.33 2.28
CA ASN A 91 -9.45 2.99 1.05
C ASN A 91 -8.25 3.89 1.33
N ILE A 92 -7.22 3.79 0.49
CA ILE A 92 -6.07 4.67 0.50
C ILE A 92 -6.05 5.42 -0.83
N VAL A 93 -6.12 6.75 -0.77
CA VAL A 93 -6.18 7.61 -1.95
C VAL A 93 -4.82 8.24 -2.14
N ILE A 94 -4.32 8.19 -3.38
CA ILE A 94 -3.00 8.68 -3.75
C ILE A 94 -3.17 9.61 -4.94
N GLN A 95 -2.61 10.80 -4.86
CA GLN A 95 -2.70 11.82 -5.92
C GLN A 95 -1.31 12.34 -6.30
N ASN A 96 -1.15 12.67 -7.57
CA ASN A 96 -0.02 13.40 -8.11
C ASN A 96 -0.51 14.38 -9.21
N TYR A 97 -0.13 15.64 -9.13
CA TYR A 97 -0.62 16.74 -9.98
C TYR A 97 0.25 17.04 -11.22
N ALA A 98 1.44 16.46 -11.30
CA ALA A 98 2.42 16.77 -12.34
C ALA A 98 3.06 15.52 -12.95
N THR A 99 2.27 14.47 -13.17
CA THR A 99 2.76 13.19 -13.73
C THR A 99 2.01 12.78 -14.99
N THR A 100 2.63 11.92 -15.80
CA THR A 100 2.01 11.29 -16.97
C THR A 100 1.33 9.96 -16.64
N HIS A 101 1.63 9.39 -15.48
CA HIS A 101 1.01 8.18 -14.97
C HIS A 101 1.20 8.09 -13.45
N LEU A 102 0.33 7.36 -12.78
CA LEU A 102 0.47 7.05 -11.37
C LEU A 102 0.12 5.59 -11.17
N SER A 103 0.96 4.85 -10.46
CA SER A 103 0.72 3.46 -10.08
C SER A 103 1.10 3.28 -8.62
N ALA A 104 0.36 2.44 -7.92
CA ALA A 104 0.80 1.97 -6.63
C ALA A 104 0.43 0.50 -6.45
N ASN A 105 1.24 -0.17 -5.64
CA ASN A 105 0.91 -1.45 -5.08
C ASN A 105 1.03 -1.41 -3.57
N ALA A 106 0.26 -2.24 -2.89
CA ALA A 106 0.34 -2.41 -1.46
C ALA A 106 0.21 -3.87 -1.08
N TYR A 107 0.96 -4.26 -0.06
CA TYR A 107 0.72 -5.49 0.68
C TYR A 107 0.44 -5.14 2.13
N TYR A 108 -0.43 -5.92 2.76
CA TYR A 108 -0.89 -5.64 4.10
C TYR A 108 -1.00 -6.90 4.92
N TYR A 109 -0.65 -6.74 6.19
CA TYR A 109 -0.55 -7.81 7.17
C TYR A 109 -1.46 -7.53 8.35
N GLY A 110 -1.77 -8.60 9.07
CA GLY A 110 -2.54 -8.54 10.29
C GLY A 110 -2.95 -9.93 10.76
N PHE A 111 -4.00 -9.96 11.57
CA PHE A 111 -4.57 -11.19 12.08
C PHE A 111 -5.88 -11.45 11.35
N ALA A 112 -6.06 -12.65 10.78
CA ALA A 112 -7.37 -12.98 10.22
C ALA A 112 -8.40 -13.09 11.33
N ALA A 113 -9.67 -12.90 10.97
CA ALA A 113 -10.75 -13.34 11.83
C ALA A 113 -10.51 -14.79 12.25
N GLU A 114 -10.64 -15.09 13.54
CA GLU A 114 -10.73 -16.47 13.98
C GLU A 114 -11.90 -17.11 13.22
N SER A 115 -11.66 -18.23 12.53
CA SER A 115 -12.76 -18.93 11.89
C SER A 115 -13.77 -19.35 12.96
N PRO A 116 -15.08 -19.40 12.66
CA PRO A 116 -16.07 -19.92 13.61
C PRO A 116 -15.70 -21.32 14.14
N GLU A 117 -15.00 -22.13 13.33
CA GLU A 117 -14.47 -23.43 13.70
C GLU A 117 -13.31 -23.35 14.70
N ALA A 118 -12.42 -22.34 14.58
CA ALA A 118 -11.33 -22.10 15.52
C ALA A 118 -11.85 -21.60 16.87
N LEU A 119 -12.88 -20.73 16.86
CA LEU A 119 -13.60 -20.29 18.06
C LEU A 119 -14.28 -21.47 18.76
N ALA A 120 -15.06 -22.27 18.02
CA ALA A 120 -15.73 -23.46 18.58
C ALA A 120 -14.74 -24.51 19.12
N LYS A 121 -13.58 -24.65 18.48
CA LYS A 121 -12.52 -25.55 18.97
C LYS A 121 -11.87 -25.02 20.26
N ARG A 122 -11.74 -23.70 20.43
CA ARG A 122 -11.22 -23.11 21.67
C ARG A 122 -12.22 -23.26 22.81
N ASP A 123 -13.49 -22.95 22.57
CA ASP A 123 -14.55 -23.06 23.58
C ASP A 123 -14.69 -24.51 24.10
N SER A 124 -14.59 -25.50 23.20
CA SER A 124 -14.64 -26.93 23.58
C SER A 124 -13.40 -27.44 24.33
N ILE A 125 -12.25 -26.74 24.23
CA ILE A 125 -11.05 -27.04 25.02
C ILE A 125 -11.15 -26.38 26.40
N GLU A 126 -11.68 -25.16 26.48
CA GLU A 126 -11.91 -24.48 27.75
C GLU A 126 -12.96 -25.24 28.59
N GLU A 127 -14.05 -25.72 27.99
CA GLU A 127 -15.09 -26.50 28.69
C GLU A 127 -14.54 -27.83 29.28
N LYS A 128 -13.58 -28.48 28.60
CA LYS A 128 -12.90 -29.68 29.09
C LYS A 128 -11.85 -29.43 30.17
N THR A 129 -11.37 -28.20 30.31
CA THR A 129 -10.33 -27.86 31.31
C THR A 129 -10.96 -27.49 32.65
N TYR A 130 -12.25 -27.16 32.67
CA TYR A 130 -13.02 -26.79 33.87
C TYR A 130 -14.11 -27.81 34.26
N SER A 131 -14.10 -29.01 33.67
CA SER A 131 -14.97 -30.15 34.03
C SER A 131 -14.17 -31.30 34.64
#